data_AF-A0AAU7HU04-F1
#
_entry.id   AF-A0AAU7HU04-F1
#
_cell.length_a   1.000
_cell.length_b   1.000
_cell.length_c   1.000
_cell.angle_alpha   90.00
_cell.angle_beta   90.00
_cell.angle_gamma   90.00
#
_symmetry.space_group_name_H-M   'P 1'
#
loop_
_entity.id
_entity.type
_entity.pdbx_description
1 polymer ?
#
loop_
_entity_poly.entity_id
_entity_poly.type
_entity_poly.pdbx_seq_one_letter_code
_entity_poly.pdbx_strand_id
1 'polypeptide(L)'
;MANVYAFESSLVMMITVTFVLAGMVKGVTGMGLPTVAMGILGSLISPVAAAAMLLLPSLISNLFQFGGGGNTRQLLKRLWPMLLAVVIATLLASVWITGGDTTRTQFALGMALVAYALWTLAGKKIAVAPQREKPFSLVIGFVTGLLTGGTGVFVMPAVPWIQSLGFEKDELVQALGISFTFSTLALALGLWWHDALPVQSLSLSTCAILPALLGQWIGTRVRRVISPVVFKRCFLFCLVGLGVEMMLRAA
;
A
#
# COMPACT_ATOMS: atom_id res chain seq x y z
N MET A 1 -22.40 9.59 -29.07
CA MET A 1 -21.09 8.92 -29.08
C MET A 1 -19.95 9.75 -28.43
N ALA A 2 -20.04 11.09 -28.33
CA ALA A 2 -18.97 11.90 -27.72
C ALA A 2 -18.80 11.72 -26.18
N ASN A 3 -19.86 11.37 -25.45
CA ASN A 3 -19.78 11.22 -23.99
C ASN A 3 -19.04 9.96 -23.52
N VAL A 4 -19.04 8.86 -24.29
CA VAL A 4 -18.38 7.61 -23.87
C VAL A 4 -16.85 7.78 -23.86
N TYR A 5 -16.29 8.45 -24.87
CA TYR A 5 -14.85 8.74 -24.92
C TYR A 5 -14.40 9.75 -23.85
N ALA A 6 -15.27 10.68 -23.45
CA ALA A 6 -14.99 11.66 -22.39
C ALA A 6 -14.89 10.98 -21.01
N PHE A 7 -15.74 9.99 -20.73
CA PHE A 7 -15.65 9.18 -19.51
C PHE A 7 -14.38 8.32 -19.48
N GLU A 8 -13.95 7.74 -20.59
CA GLU A 8 -12.68 7.00 -20.64
C GLU A 8 -11.47 7.92 -20.47
N SER A 9 -11.45 9.07 -21.13
CA SER A 9 -10.33 10.02 -21.08
C SER A 9 -10.18 10.64 -19.69
N SER A 10 -11.30 11.00 -19.04
CA SER A 10 -11.29 11.52 -17.67
C SER A 10 -10.84 10.46 -16.66
N LEU A 11 -11.26 9.20 -16.82
CA LEU A 11 -10.83 8.09 -15.97
C LEU A 11 -9.33 7.83 -16.10
N VAL A 12 -8.79 7.79 -17.32
CA VAL A 12 -7.34 7.64 -17.55
C VAL A 12 -6.56 8.81 -16.95
N MET A 13 -7.06 10.05 -17.08
CA MET A 13 -6.45 11.22 -16.46
C MET A 13 -6.44 11.12 -14.93
N MET A 14 -7.57 10.73 -14.32
CA MET A 14 -7.66 10.54 -12.86
C MET A 14 -6.70 9.46 -12.36
N ILE A 15 -6.61 8.32 -13.05
CA ILE A 15 -5.65 7.25 -12.74
C ILE A 15 -4.22 7.78 -12.84
N THR A 16 -3.90 8.47 -13.93
CA THR A 16 -2.56 9.03 -14.16
C THR A 16 -2.16 9.99 -13.04
N VAL A 17 -3.01 10.97 -12.72
CA VAL A 17 -2.79 11.92 -11.63
C VAL A 17 -2.64 11.20 -10.29
N THR A 18 -3.49 10.22 -10.02
CA THR A 18 -3.45 9.44 -8.77
C THR A 18 -2.12 8.70 -8.63
N PHE A 19 -1.65 8.03 -9.68
CA PHE A 19 -0.38 7.31 -9.62
C PHE A 19 0.84 8.23 -9.58
N VAL A 20 0.80 9.41 -10.23
CA VAL A 20 1.83 10.44 -10.05
C VAL A 20 1.89 10.90 -8.58
N LEU A 21 0.75 11.21 -7.96
CA LEU A 21 0.69 11.63 -6.56
C LEU A 21 1.13 10.51 -5.61
N ALA A 22 0.65 9.29 -5.82
CA ALA A 22 1.02 8.12 -5.03
C ALA A 22 2.52 7.80 -5.15
N GLY A 23 3.06 7.88 -6.37
CA GLY A 23 4.48 7.81 -6.66
C GLY A 23 5.25 8.88 -5.90
N MET A 24 4.81 10.14 -5.97
CA MET A 24 5.45 11.27 -5.29
C MET A 24 5.53 11.07 -3.78
N VAL A 25 4.44 10.66 -3.13
CA VAL A 25 4.43 10.35 -1.69
C VAL A 25 5.42 9.23 -1.38
N LYS A 26 5.50 8.19 -2.21
CA LYS A 26 6.49 7.12 -2.06
C LYS A 26 7.92 7.60 -2.28
N GLY A 27 8.16 8.49 -3.24
CA GLY A 27 9.48 9.08 -3.45
C GLY A 27 9.97 9.91 -2.26
N VAL A 28 9.05 10.64 -1.61
CA VAL A 28 9.38 11.44 -0.42
C VAL A 28 9.56 10.58 0.83
N THR A 29 8.67 9.62 1.06
CA THR A 29 8.60 8.88 2.33
C THR A 29 9.26 7.50 2.30
N GLY A 30 9.56 6.96 1.12
CA GLY A 30 9.99 5.57 0.90
C GLY A 30 8.84 4.55 0.93
N MET A 31 7.61 4.97 1.19
CA MET A 31 6.45 4.10 1.43
C MET A 31 5.15 4.77 0.97
N GLY A 32 4.01 4.05 0.99
CA GLY A 32 2.70 4.71 0.90
C GLY A 32 2.10 4.92 -0.50
N LEU A 33 2.77 4.50 -1.59
CA LEU A 33 2.12 4.42 -2.91
C LEU A 33 0.80 3.63 -2.85
N PRO A 34 0.77 2.40 -2.27
CA PRO A 34 -0.47 1.66 -2.06
C PRO A 34 -1.52 2.44 -1.29
N THR A 35 -1.13 3.09 -0.19
CA THR A 35 -2.05 3.83 0.67
C THR A 35 -2.71 5.01 -0.04
N VAL A 36 -1.93 5.78 -0.81
CA VAL A 36 -2.45 6.92 -1.58
C VAL A 36 -3.33 6.43 -2.72
N ALA A 37 -2.86 5.44 -3.49
CA ALA A 37 -3.61 4.90 -4.61
C ALA A 37 -4.93 4.27 -4.15
N MET A 38 -4.92 3.47 -3.08
CA MET A 38 -6.12 2.88 -2.50
C MET A 38 -7.05 3.94 -1.92
N GLY A 39 -6.52 4.96 -1.23
CA GLY A 39 -7.36 6.04 -0.72
C GLY A 39 -8.07 6.80 -1.83
N ILE A 40 -7.32 7.30 -2.81
CA ILE A 40 -7.89 8.09 -3.90
C ILE A 40 -8.76 7.21 -4.80
N LEU A 41 -8.22 6.15 -5.40
CA LEU A 41 -9.00 5.31 -6.31
C LEU A 41 -10.11 4.56 -5.59
N GLY A 42 -9.89 4.04 -4.38
CA GLY A 42 -10.94 3.34 -3.62
C GLY A 42 -12.11 4.24 -3.20
N SER A 43 -11.92 5.56 -3.15
CA SER A 43 -13.01 6.54 -2.95
C SER A 43 -13.79 6.86 -4.24
N LEU A 44 -13.17 6.65 -5.41
CA LEU A 44 -13.71 7.01 -6.72
C LEU A 44 -14.31 5.83 -7.47
N ILE A 45 -13.71 4.65 -7.32
CA ILE A 45 -14.08 3.38 -7.94
C ILE A 45 -14.11 2.28 -6.88
N SER A 46 -14.50 1.05 -7.26
CA SER A 46 -14.53 -0.05 -6.30
C SER A 46 -13.12 -0.36 -5.77
N PRO A 47 -12.96 -0.67 -4.46
CA PRO A 47 -11.66 -1.03 -3.89
C PRO A 47 -10.99 -2.23 -4.59
N VAL A 48 -11.77 -3.18 -5.10
CA VAL A 48 -11.25 -4.29 -5.92
C VAL A 48 -10.56 -3.77 -7.18
N ALA A 49 -11.20 -2.87 -7.92
CA ALA A 49 -10.63 -2.31 -9.14
C ALA A 49 -9.41 -1.45 -8.84
N ALA A 50 -9.44 -0.65 -7.77
CA ALA A 50 -8.29 0.11 -7.29
C ALA A 50 -7.09 -0.80 -6.94
N ALA A 51 -7.35 -1.90 -6.22
CA ALA A 51 -6.34 -2.89 -5.87
C ALA A 51 -5.73 -3.55 -7.11
N ALA A 52 -6.54 -3.92 -8.09
CA ALA A 52 -6.08 -4.51 -9.35
C ALA A 52 -5.19 -3.53 -10.15
N MET A 53 -5.56 -2.25 -10.24
CA MET A 53 -4.76 -1.23 -10.93
C MET A 53 -3.42 -0.95 -10.22
N LEU A 54 -3.37 -1.12 -8.90
CA LEU A 54 -2.20 -0.89 -8.07
C LEU A 54 -1.10 -1.95 -8.25
N LEU A 55 -1.44 -3.18 -8.67
CA LEU A 55 -0.54 -4.34 -8.61
C LEU A 55 0.81 -4.12 -9.29
N LEU A 56 0.83 -3.82 -10.59
CA LEU A 56 2.08 -3.68 -11.35
C LEU A 56 2.95 -2.48 -10.92
N PRO A 57 2.42 -1.24 -10.79
CA PRO A 57 3.24 -0.11 -10.35
C PRO A 57 3.79 -0.32 -8.93
N SER A 58 2.99 -0.91 -8.04
CA SER A 58 3.45 -1.28 -6.69
C SER A 58 4.56 -2.34 -6.78
N LEU A 59 4.33 -3.44 -7.49
CA LEU A 59 5.28 -4.54 -7.60
C LEU A 59 6.62 -4.06 -8.15
N ILE A 60 6.63 -3.37 -9.29
CA ILE A 60 7.87 -2.88 -9.92
C ILE A 60 8.62 -1.91 -9.00
N SER A 61 7.92 -0.94 -8.41
CA SER A 61 8.55 0.02 -7.50
C SER A 61 9.09 -0.62 -6.22
N ASN A 62 8.50 -1.73 -5.76
CA ASN A 62 8.97 -2.48 -4.59
C ASN A 62 10.12 -3.42 -4.94
N LEU A 63 10.15 -4.00 -6.14
CA LEU A 63 11.26 -4.83 -6.61
C LEU A 63 12.56 -4.04 -6.72
N PHE A 64 12.50 -2.77 -7.15
CA PHE A 64 13.67 -1.89 -7.10
C PHE A 64 14.20 -1.67 -5.68
N GLN A 65 13.32 -1.52 -4.68
CA GLN A 65 13.73 -1.41 -3.27
C GLN A 65 14.24 -2.75 -2.72
N PHE A 66 13.59 -3.86 -3.08
CA PHE A 66 14.00 -5.22 -2.72
C PHE A 66 15.44 -5.50 -3.15
N GLY A 67 15.83 -5.10 -4.36
CA GLY A 67 17.16 -5.38 -4.92
C GLY A 67 18.27 -4.46 -4.43
N GLY A 68 17.96 -3.29 -3.87
CA GLY A 68 18.92 -2.20 -3.68
C GLY A 68 19.88 -2.29 -2.49
N GLY A 69 19.59 -3.11 -1.47
CA GLY A 69 20.30 -3.05 -0.17
C GLY A 69 21.39 -4.10 0.08
N GLY A 70 21.67 -4.99 -0.88
CA GLY A 70 22.79 -5.96 -0.79
C GLY A 70 22.64 -7.10 0.24
N ASN A 71 21.72 -7.01 1.20
CA ASN A 71 21.59 -7.97 2.32
C ASN A 71 20.30 -8.81 2.28
N THR A 72 19.77 -9.07 1.09
CA THR A 72 18.46 -9.72 0.86
C THR A 72 18.30 -11.02 1.64
N ARG A 73 19.32 -11.88 1.66
CA ARG A 73 19.26 -13.19 2.31
C ARG A 73 19.05 -13.09 3.81
N GLN A 74 19.73 -12.14 4.48
CA GLN A 74 19.59 -11.95 5.92
C GLN A 74 18.23 -11.34 6.26
N LEU A 75 17.76 -10.37 5.48
CA LEU A 75 16.45 -9.77 5.65
C LEU A 75 15.32 -10.79 5.48
N LEU A 76 15.38 -11.63 4.44
CA LEU A 76 14.42 -12.73 4.25
C LEU A 76 14.42 -13.70 5.44
N LYS A 77 15.59 -14.09 5.94
CA LYS A 77 15.71 -14.96 7.12
C LYS A 77 15.18 -14.33 8.41
N ARG A 78 15.21 -13.01 8.54
CA ARG A 78 14.69 -12.31 9.72
C ARG A 78 13.18 -12.09 9.61
N LEU A 79 12.70 -11.72 8.43
CA LEU A 79 11.30 -11.34 8.18
C LEU A 79 10.39 -12.51 7.80
N TRP A 80 10.91 -13.71 7.52
CA TRP A 80 10.10 -14.84 7.04
C TRP A 80 8.83 -15.14 7.86
N PRO A 81 8.79 -15.05 9.20
CA PRO A 81 7.56 -15.35 9.94
C PRO A 81 6.48 -14.33 9.60
N MET A 82 6.85 -13.05 9.52
CA MET A 82 5.95 -11.98 9.11
C MET A 82 5.49 -12.17 7.67
N LEU A 83 6.41 -12.45 6.73
CA LEU A 83 6.09 -12.62 5.32
C LEU A 83 5.12 -13.78 5.10
N LEU A 84 5.36 -14.92 5.75
CA LEU A 84 4.48 -16.09 5.68
C LEU A 84 3.08 -15.76 6.21
N ALA A 85 3.01 -15.12 7.38
CA ALA A 85 1.74 -14.74 8.00
C ALA A 85 0.98 -13.70 7.15
N VAL A 86 1.67 -12.72 6.54
CA VAL A 86 1.07 -11.77 5.59
C VAL A 86 0.45 -12.50 4.43
N VAL A 87 1.19 -13.40 3.78
CA VAL A 87 0.69 -14.12 2.60
C VAL A 87 -0.55 -14.92 2.94
N ILE A 88 -0.51 -15.74 4.00
CA ILE A 88 -1.63 -16.57 4.41
C ILE A 88 -2.85 -15.71 4.77
N ALA A 89 -2.67 -14.70 5.62
CA ALA A 89 -3.79 -13.85 6.04
C ALA A 89 -4.38 -13.02 4.89
N THR A 90 -3.56 -12.60 3.94
CA THR A 90 -4.04 -11.88 2.74
C THR A 90 -4.93 -12.76 1.88
N LEU A 91 -4.53 -14.02 1.64
CA LEU A 91 -5.32 -14.98 0.87
C LEU A 91 -6.62 -15.35 1.59
N LEU A 92 -6.60 -15.45 2.93
CA LEU A 92 -7.81 -15.70 3.70
C LEU A 92 -8.77 -14.50 3.70
N ALA A 93 -8.24 -13.28 3.74
CA ALA A 93 -9.02 -12.06 3.79
C ALA A 93 -9.42 -11.51 2.40
N SER A 94 -8.86 -12.01 1.29
CA SER A 94 -9.18 -11.51 -0.06
C SER A 94 -10.66 -11.68 -0.41
N VAL A 95 -11.34 -12.64 0.20
CA VAL A 95 -12.79 -12.80 0.06
C VAL A 95 -13.58 -11.58 0.53
N TRP A 96 -13.04 -10.80 1.48
CA TRP A 96 -13.71 -9.58 1.95
C TRP A 96 -13.65 -8.47 0.92
N ILE A 97 -12.51 -8.31 0.23
CA ILE A 97 -12.43 -7.29 -0.82
C ILE A 97 -13.26 -7.70 -2.04
N THR A 98 -13.28 -9.00 -2.40
CA THR A 98 -13.97 -9.51 -3.59
C THR A 98 -15.44 -9.88 -3.39
N GLY A 99 -15.94 -9.85 -2.15
CA GLY A 99 -17.31 -10.27 -1.80
C GLY A 99 -18.46 -9.39 -2.32
N GLY A 100 -18.18 -8.40 -3.17
CA GLY A 100 -19.19 -7.61 -3.91
C GLY A 100 -19.81 -6.42 -3.17
N ASP A 101 -19.73 -6.37 -1.83
CA ASP A 101 -20.22 -5.24 -1.04
C ASP A 101 -19.18 -4.10 -1.02
N THR A 102 -19.23 -3.29 -2.07
CA THR A 102 -18.33 -2.14 -2.29
C THR A 102 -18.44 -1.12 -1.15
N THR A 103 -19.64 -0.90 -0.61
CA THR A 103 -19.88 0.05 0.48
C THR A 103 -19.17 -0.38 1.75
N ARG A 104 -19.30 -1.66 2.15
CA ARG A 104 -18.59 -2.20 3.32
C ARG A 104 -17.08 -2.16 3.15
N THR A 105 -16.58 -2.48 1.95
CA THR A 105 -15.14 -2.42 1.69
C THR A 105 -14.60 -1.00 1.69
N GLN A 106 -15.35 -0.03 1.17
CA GLN A 106 -14.99 1.39 1.23
C GLN A 106 -14.98 1.89 2.68
N PHE A 107 -15.97 1.52 3.48
CA PHE A 107 -16.00 1.83 4.91
C PHE A 107 -14.80 1.23 5.65
N ALA A 108 -14.50 -0.06 5.42
CA ALA A 108 -13.34 -0.74 6.01
C ALA A 108 -12.01 -0.11 5.59
N LEU A 109 -11.87 0.26 4.32
CA LEU A 109 -10.72 0.99 3.81
C LEU A 109 -10.59 2.35 4.48
N GLY A 110 -11.66 3.13 4.57
CA GLY A 110 -11.68 4.42 5.28
C GLY A 110 -11.23 4.29 6.74
N MET A 111 -11.77 3.31 7.47
CA MET A 111 -11.33 2.99 8.83
C MET A 111 -9.84 2.63 8.90
N ALA A 112 -9.35 1.77 7.99
CA ALA A 112 -7.95 1.37 7.96
C ALA A 112 -7.02 2.57 7.70
N LEU A 113 -7.42 3.49 6.83
CA LEU A 113 -6.67 4.72 6.54
C LEU A 113 -6.62 5.67 7.74
N VAL A 114 -7.75 5.89 8.43
CA VAL A 114 -7.81 6.71 9.64
C VAL A 114 -6.97 6.08 10.76
N ALA A 115 -7.13 4.78 11.01
CA ALA A 115 -6.38 4.07 12.04
C ALA A 115 -4.87 4.13 11.80
N TYR A 116 -4.43 3.90 10.55
CA TYR A 116 -3.03 4.04 10.16
C TYR A 116 -2.53 5.47 10.35
N ALA A 117 -3.30 6.48 9.93
CA ALA A 117 -2.90 7.86 10.04
C ALA A 117 -2.74 8.31 11.50
N LEU A 118 -3.72 8.00 12.36
CA LEU A 118 -3.69 8.32 13.79
C LEU A 118 -2.55 7.61 14.51
N TRP A 119 -2.33 6.32 14.24
CA TRP A 119 -1.22 5.57 14.82
C TRP A 119 0.14 6.19 14.45
N THR A 120 0.30 6.53 13.17
CA THR A 120 1.55 7.10 12.66
C THR A 120 1.79 8.52 13.18
N LEU A 121 0.73 9.32 13.34
CA LEU A 121 0.80 10.66 13.94
C LEU A 121 1.14 10.60 15.43
N ALA A 122 0.63 9.60 16.16
CA ALA A 122 0.93 9.40 17.58
C ALA A 122 2.42 9.09 17.85
N GLY A 123 3.17 8.66 16.82
CA GLY A 123 4.62 8.50 16.90
C GLY A 123 5.11 7.43 17.89
N LYS A 124 4.23 6.51 18.32
CA LYS A 124 4.58 5.46 19.28
C LYS A 124 5.59 4.49 18.65
N LYS A 125 6.78 4.41 19.24
CA LYS A 125 7.78 3.40 18.91
C LYS A 125 7.40 2.09 19.57
N ILE A 126 7.29 1.02 18.79
CA ILE A 126 7.09 -0.33 19.31
C ILE A 126 8.49 -0.85 19.70
N ALA A 127 8.80 -0.95 20.99
CA ALA A 127 10.03 -1.58 21.45
C ALA A 127 9.72 -3.04 21.81
N VAL A 128 10.38 -4.01 21.16
CA VAL A 128 10.18 -5.44 21.43
C VAL A 128 11.51 -6.08 21.77
N ALA A 129 11.52 -6.86 22.84
CA ALA A 129 12.68 -7.64 23.25
C ALA A 129 13.03 -8.69 22.17
N PRO A 130 14.32 -8.96 21.89
CA PRO A 130 14.74 -9.87 20.81
C PRO A 130 14.09 -11.26 20.87
N GLN A 131 13.82 -11.78 22.07
CA GLN A 131 13.20 -13.09 22.28
C GLN A 131 11.74 -13.16 21.79
N ARG A 132 11.04 -12.02 21.74
CA ARG A 132 9.65 -11.92 21.28
C ARG A 132 9.53 -11.50 19.82
N GLU A 133 10.64 -11.28 19.11
CA GLU A 133 10.63 -10.77 17.73
C GLU A 133 9.87 -11.70 16.77
N LYS A 134 10.09 -13.02 16.84
CA LYS A 134 9.43 -14.01 15.97
C LYS A 134 7.91 -14.11 16.20
N PRO A 135 7.40 -14.31 17.42
CA PRO A 135 5.95 -14.35 17.65
C PRO A 135 5.28 -13.01 17.34
N PHE A 136 5.93 -11.87 17.63
CA PHE A 136 5.41 -10.57 17.21
C PHE A 136 5.37 -10.46 15.68
N SER A 137 6.41 -10.90 14.98
CA SER A 137 6.46 -10.90 13.51
C SER A 137 5.28 -11.67 12.91
N LEU A 138 4.91 -12.83 13.47
CA LEU A 138 3.74 -13.58 13.04
C LEU A 138 2.44 -12.79 13.23
N VAL A 139 2.22 -12.21 14.42
CA VAL A 139 1.02 -11.42 14.71
C VAL A 139 0.94 -10.18 13.81
N ILE A 140 2.03 -9.45 13.68
CA ILE A 140 2.13 -8.26 12.82
C ILE A 140 1.86 -8.65 11.37
N GLY A 141 2.45 -9.75 10.91
CA GLY A 141 2.24 -10.23 9.55
C GLY A 141 0.80 -10.65 9.31
N PHE A 142 0.19 -11.37 10.24
CA PHE A 142 -1.20 -11.78 10.17
C PHE A 142 -2.15 -10.59 10.10
N VAL A 143 -2.02 -9.61 11.02
CA VAL A 143 -2.85 -8.39 11.02
C VAL A 143 -2.64 -7.58 9.74
N THR A 144 -1.40 -7.45 9.29
CA THR A 144 -1.10 -6.75 8.03
C THR A 144 -1.76 -7.47 6.86
N GLY A 145 -1.69 -8.81 6.81
CA GLY A 145 -2.30 -9.59 5.75
C GLY A 145 -3.83 -9.50 5.74
N LEU A 146 -4.48 -9.49 6.91
CA LEU A 146 -5.94 -9.28 6.99
C LEU A 146 -6.34 -7.91 6.41
N LEU A 147 -5.60 -6.85 6.75
CA LEU A 147 -5.83 -5.52 6.18
C LEU A 147 -5.53 -5.48 4.69
N THR A 148 -4.47 -6.17 4.26
CA THR A 148 -4.08 -6.29 2.85
C THR A 148 -5.19 -6.93 2.02
N GLY A 149 -5.66 -8.10 2.44
CA GLY A 149 -6.71 -8.84 1.73
C GLY A 149 -8.06 -8.16 1.82
N GLY A 150 -8.37 -7.52 2.95
CA GLY A 150 -9.66 -6.86 3.16
C GLY A 150 -9.80 -5.49 2.53
N THR A 151 -8.71 -4.72 2.40
CA THR A 151 -8.78 -3.31 1.97
C THR A 151 -7.75 -2.92 0.92
N GLY A 152 -6.81 -3.79 0.56
CA GLY A 152 -5.68 -3.48 -0.33
C GLY A 152 -4.59 -2.60 0.29
N VAL A 153 -4.69 -2.27 1.58
CA VAL A 153 -3.71 -1.45 2.31
C VAL A 153 -2.82 -2.34 3.17
N PHE A 154 -1.51 -2.26 2.96
CA PHE A 154 -0.54 -3.14 3.62
C PHE A 154 0.59 -2.38 4.34
N VAL A 155 0.30 -1.16 4.79
CA VAL A 155 1.28 -0.32 5.51
C VAL A 155 1.25 -0.55 7.03
N MET A 156 0.09 -0.84 7.60
CA MET A 156 -0.08 -1.06 9.04
C MET A 156 -0.43 -2.53 9.30
N PRO A 157 0.07 -3.16 10.39
CA PRO A 157 1.15 -2.74 11.29
C PRO A 157 2.58 -3.05 10.83
N ALA A 158 2.79 -3.61 9.63
CA ALA A 158 4.12 -4.03 9.16
C ALA A 158 5.17 -2.91 9.14
N VAL A 159 4.83 -1.69 8.71
CA VAL A 159 5.84 -0.61 8.59
C VAL A 159 6.39 -0.16 9.94
N PRO A 160 5.56 0.22 10.95
CA PRO A 160 6.08 0.55 12.27
C PRO A 160 6.88 -0.58 12.89
N TRP A 161 6.49 -1.84 12.64
CA TRP A 161 7.23 -3.00 13.09
C TRP A 161 8.62 -3.08 12.44
N ILE A 162 8.72 -3.04 11.10
CA ILE A 162 10.00 -3.08 10.40
C ILE A 162 10.89 -1.90 10.83
N GLN A 163 10.33 -0.71 11.01
CA GLN A 163 11.05 0.47 11.50
C GLN A 163 11.59 0.30 12.93
N SER A 164 10.99 -0.58 13.73
CA SER A 164 11.45 -0.87 15.09
C SER A 164 12.59 -1.91 15.16
N LEU A 165 12.86 -2.63 14.08
CA LEU A 165 13.87 -3.71 14.05
C LEU A 165 15.32 -3.22 14.02
N GLY A 166 15.52 -1.90 14.02
CA GLY A 166 16.84 -1.27 14.12
C GLY A 166 17.68 -1.37 12.85
N PHE A 167 17.05 -1.54 11.68
CA PHE A 167 17.75 -1.57 10.40
C PHE A 167 18.40 -0.22 10.07
N GLU A 168 19.55 -0.27 9.40
CA GLU A 168 20.13 0.91 8.77
C GLU A 168 19.24 1.42 7.63
N LYS A 169 19.52 2.62 7.12
CA LYS A 169 18.64 3.29 6.14
C LYS A 169 18.39 2.44 4.89
N ASP A 170 19.44 1.83 4.32
CA ASP A 170 19.33 1.05 3.09
C ASP A 170 18.69 -0.32 3.35
N GLU A 171 19.03 -0.97 4.46
CA GLU A 171 18.39 -2.20 4.91
C GLU A 171 16.90 -2.00 5.21
N LEU A 172 16.51 -0.86 5.80
CA LEU A 172 15.12 -0.52 6.08
C LEU A 172 14.33 -0.35 4.79
N VAL A 173 14.86 0.39 3.81
CA VAL A 173 14.25 0.54 2.49
C VAL A 173 14.11 -0.83 1.81
N GLN A 174 15.14 -1.66 1.89
CA GLN A 174 15.12 -3.02 1.35
C GLN A 174 14.09 -3.91 2.04
N ALA A 175 14.01 -3.88 3.37
CA ALA A 175 13.05 -4.65 4.17
C ALA A 175 11.60 -4.25 3.85
N LEU A 176 11.33 -2.96 3.69
CA LEU A 176 10.03 -2.46 3.23
C LEU A 176 9.72 -2.93 1.81
N GLY A 177 10.70 -2.87 0.90
CA GLY A 177 10.59 -3.42 -0.45
C GLY A 177 10.24 -4.90 -0.47
N ILE A 178 10.89 -5.72 0.37
CA ILE A 178 10.60 -7.15 0.55
C ILE A 178 9.16 -7.33 1.04
N SER A 179 8.78 -6.72 2.16
CA SER A 179 7.45 -6.86 2.74
C SER A 179 6.34 -6.48 1.77
N PHE A 180 6.49 -5.34 1.10
CA PHE A 180 5.50 -4.84 0.15
C PHE A 180 5.44 -5.68 -1.13
N THR A 181 6.56 -6.25 -1.58
CA THR A 181 6.56 -7.19 -2.71
C THR A 181 5.73 -8.42 -2.38
N PHE A 182 5.97 -9.07 -1.24
CA PHE A 182 5.20 -10.24 -0.82
C PHE A 182 3.72 -9.91 -0.58
N SER A 183 3.41 -8.75 -0.01
CA SER A 183 2.03 -8.29 0.19
C SER A 183 1.30 -8.07 -1.15
N THR A 184 1.95 -7.41 -2.11
CA THR A 184 1.40 -7.18 -3.45
C THR A 184 1.19 -8.50 -4.20
N LEU A 185 2.14 -9.45 -4.10
CA LEU A 185 2.00 -10.77 -4.72
C LEU A 185 0.86 -11.57 -4.07
N ALA A 186 0.74 -11.54 -2.75
CA ALA A 186 -0.36 -12.20 -2.06
C ALA A 186 -1.72 -11.61 -2.42
N LEU A 187 -1.81 -10.27 -2.53
CA LEU A 187 -3.02 -9.59 -2.98
C LEU A 187 -3.36 -9.94 -4.43
N ALA A 188 -2.37 -9.95 -5.33
CA ALA A 188 -2.55 -10.35 -6.72
C ALA A 188 -3.08 -11.79 -6.82
N LEU A 189 -2.50 -12.72 -6.06
CA LEU A 189 -2.96 -14.11 -6.00
C LEU A 189 -4.37 -14.23 -5.42
N GLY A 190 -4.70 -13.47 -4.37
CA GLY A 190 -6.04 -13.46 -3.79
C GLY A 190 -7.10 -12.92 -4.75
N LEU A 191 -6.80 -11.82 -5.45
CA LEU A 191 -7.69 -11.29 -6.49
C LEU A 191 -7.84 -12.26 -7.66
N TRP A 192 -6.75 -12.90 -8.08
CA TRP A 192 -6.80 -13.93 -9.13
C TRP A 192 -7.64 -15.14 -8.72
N TRP A 193 -7.48 -15.63 -7.48
CA TRP A 193 -8.23 -16.77 -6.95
C TRP A 193 -9.75 -16.53 -7.02
N HIS A 194 -10.19 -15.30 -6.75
CA HIS A 194 -11.61 -14.93 -6.75
C HIS A 194 -12.09 -14.35 -8.08
N ASP A 195 -11.39 -14.58 -9.19
CA ASP A 195 -11.73 -14.07 -10.53
C ASP A 195 -11.91 -12.54 -10.59
N ALA A 196 -11.23 -11.82 -9.70
CA ALA A 196 -11.34 -10.37 -9.49
C ALA A 196 -10.22 -9.57 -10.18
N LEU A 197 -9.59 -10.15 -11.22
CA LEU A 197 -8.56 -9.50 -12.05
C LEU A 197 -9.00 -9.38 -13.51
N PRO A 198 -9.91 -8.44 -13.83
CA PRO A 198 -10.28 -8.19 -15.21
C PRO A 198 -9.09 -7.65 -16.02
N VAL A 199 -8.98 -8.08 -17.29
CA VAL A 199 -7.89 -7.71 -18.20
C VAL A 199 -7.75 -6.20 -18.36
N GLN A 200 -8.87 -5.47 -18.33
CA GLN A 200 -8.90 -4.01 -18.41
C GLN A 200 -8.20 -3.34 -17.22
N SER A 201 -8.31 -3.90 -16.01
CA SER A 201 -7.60 -3.37 -14.85
C SER A 201 -6.10 -3.63 -14.94
N LEU A 202 -5.68 -4.75 -15.53
CA LEU A 202 -4.26 -5.07 -15.75
C LEU A 202 -3.62 -4.18 -16.84
N SER A 203 -4.34 -3.88 -17.92
CA SER A 203 -3.84 -2.94 -18.94
C SER A 203 -3.67 -1.54 -18.35
N LEU A 204 -4.66 -1.04 -17.60
CA LEU A 204 -4.57 0.22 -16.87
C LEU A 204 -3.45 0.20 -15.81
N SER A 205 -3.27 -0.92 -15.10
CA SER A 205 -2.14 -1.12 -14.17
C SER A 205 -0.80 -0.99 -14.89
N THR A 206 -0.69 -1.55 -16.09
CA THR A 206 0.53 -1.47 -16.91
C THR A 206 0.80 -0.02 -17.33
N CYS A 207 -0.22 0.68 -17.81
CA CYS A 207 -0.12 2.11 -18.14
C CYS A 207 0.25 2.96 -16.91
N ALA A 208 -0.20 2.56 -15.71
CA ALA A 208 0.06 3.24 -14.45
C ALA A 208 1.51 3.11 -13.94
N ILE A 209 2.32 2.20 -14.50
CA ILE A 209 3.73 2.03 -14.13
C ILE A 209 4.51 3.34 -14.39
N LEU A 210 4.38 3.90 -15.59
CA LEU A 210 5.08 5.13 -15.97
C LEU A 210 4.74 6.33 -15.08
N PRO A 211 3.46 6.70 -14.84
CA PRO A 211 3.14 7.81 -13.94
C PRO A 211 3.55 7.53 -12.50
N ALA A 212 3.46 6.29 -12.01
CA ALA A 212 3.94 5.93 -10.68
C ALA A 212 5.45 6.15 -10.52
N LEU A 213 6.25 5.70 -11.49
CA LEU A 213 7.70 5.87 -11.48
C LEU A 213 8.10 7.34 -11.67
N LEU A 214 7.40 8.08 -12.53
CA LEU A 214 7.60 9.52 -12.69
C LEU A 214 7.31 10.26 -11.39
N GLY A 215 6.17 9.96 -10.76
CA GLY A 215 5.81 10.49 -9.45
C GLY A 215 6.89 10.18 -8.41
N GLN A 216 7.34 8.94 -8.34
CA GLN A 216 8.40 8.53 -7.42
C GLN A 216 9.70 9.30 -7.66
N TRP A 217 10.11 9.48 -8.91
CA TRP A 217 11.25 10.30 -9.26
C TRP A 217 11.08 11.76 -8.78
N ILE A 218 9.93 12.39 -9.05
CA ILE A 218 9.61 13.75 -8.57
C ILE A 218 9.71 13.79 -7.04
N GLY A 219 9.09 12.84 -6.35
CA GLY A 219 9.09 12.74 -4.89
C GLY A 219 10.50 12.65 -4.31
N THR A 220 11.40 11.86 -4.92
CA THR A 220 12.79 11.78 -4.46
C THR A 220 13.55 13.10 -4.61
N ARG A 221 13.22 13.92 -5.62
CA ARG A 221 13.78 15.28 -5.78
C ARG A 221 13.21 16.23 -4.73
N VAL A 222 11.90 16.21 -4.53
CA VAL A 222 11.20 17.04 -3.52
C VAL A 222 11.69 16.75 -2.11
N ARG A 223 12.02 15.48 -1.80
CA ARG A 223 12.62 15.08 -0.52
C ARG A 223 13.92 15.82 -0.18
N ARG A 224 14.65 16.33 -1.18
CA ARG A 224 15.91 17.07 -0.97
C ARG A 224 15.68 18.52 -0.51
N VAL A 225 14.48 19.06 -0.73
CA VAL A 225 14.15 20.46 -0.46
C VAL A 225 13.09 20.64 0.63
N ILE A 226 12.25 19.63 0.89
CA ILE A 226 11.21 19.67 1.93
C ILE A 226 11.60 18.76 3.10
N SER A 227 11.30 19.19 4.33
CA SER A 227 11.40 18.33 5.52
C SER A 227 10.50 17.09 5.39
N PRO A 228 11.07 15.86 5.38
CA PRO A 228 10.29 14.63 5.26
C PRO A 228 9.26 14.46 6.39
N VAL A 229 9.54 15.04 7.56
CA VAL A 229 8.64 14.99 8.72
C VAL A 229 7.38 15.83 8.48
N VAL A 230 7.55 17.05 7.95
CA VAL A 230 6.42 17.95 7.65
C VAL A 230 5.58 17.35 6.53
N PHE A 231 6.22 16.87 5.44
CA PHE A 231 5.52 16.21 4.35
C PHE A 231 4.70 15.01 4.85
N LYS A 232 5.33 14.15 5.67
CA LYS A 232 4.65 12.98 6.25
C LYS A 232 3.44 13.40 7.09
N ARG A 233 3.55 14.44 7.93
CA ARG A 233 2.42 14.93 8.75
C ARG A 233 1.28 15.45 7.89
N CYS A 234 1.56 16.31 6.90
CA CYS A 234 0.55 16.83 5.98
C CYS A 234 -0.15 15.68 5.24
N PHE A 235 0.61 14.72 4.72
CA PHE A 235 0.07 13.53 4.08
C PHE A 235 -0.88 12.75 4.99
N LEU A 236 -0.50 12.51 6.25
CA LEU A 236 -1.35 11.77 7.19
C LEU A 236 -2.64 12.54 7.52
N PHE A 237 -2.60 13.88 7.62
CA PHE A 237 -3.83 14.68 7.79
C PHE A 237 -4.76 14.57 6.57
N CYS A 238 -4.23 14.64 5.35
CA CYS A 238 -5.02 14.40 4.14
C CYS A 238 -5.63 12.99 4.15
N LEU A 239 -4.88 12.00 4.63
CA LEU A 239 -5.34 10.62 4.70
C LEU A 239 -6.46 10.42 5.74
N VAL A 240 -6.41 11.12 6.88
CA VAL A 240 -7.53 11.17 7.83
C VAL A 240 -8.77 11.75 7.17
N GLY A 241 -8.63 12.91 6.50
CA GLY A 241 -9.75 13.56 5.82
C GLY A 241 -10.40 12.65 4.79
N LEU A 242 -9.59 12.00 3.95
CA LEU A 242 -10.05 11.05 2.96
C LEU A 242 -10.73 9.83 3.60
N GLY A 243 -10.13 9.25 4.65
CA GLY A 243 -10.71 8.08 5.31
C GLY A 243 -12.04 8.37 6.02
N VAL A 244 -12.15 9.53 6.67
CA VAL A 244 -13.42 9.99 7.28
C VAL A 244 -14.48 10.20 6.21
N GLU A 245 -14.11 10.81 5.09
CA GLU A 245 -15.04 11.06 4.00
C GLU A 245 -15.58 9.75 3.38
N MET A 246 -14.71 8.75 3.18
CA MET A 246 -15.13 7.41 2.72
C MET A 246 -16.08 6.75 3.72
N MET A 247 -15.83 6.88 5.03
CA MET A 247 -16.71 6.34 6.07
C MET A 247 -18.07 7.02 6.08
N LEU A 248 -18.12 8.34 5.94
CA LEU A 248 -19.37 9.11 5.92
C LEU A 248 -20.22 8.84 4.68
N ARG A 249 -19.59 8.62 3.52
CA ARG A 249 -20.29 8.23 2.28
C ARG A 249 -20.85 6.82 2.32
N ALA A 250 -20.22 5.94 3.09
CA ALA A 250 -20.59 4.53 3.18
C ALA A 250 -21.54 4.21 4.35
N ALA A 251 -21.83 5.18 5.23
CA ALA A 251 -22.75 5.09 6.35
C ALA A 251 -24.18 5.48 5.93
#